data_AF-A0A940HNX5-F1
#
_entry.id   AF-A0A940HNX5-F1
#
_cell.length_a   1.000
_cell.length_b   1.000
_cell.length_c   1.000
_cell.angle_alpha   90.00
_cell.angle_beta   90.00
_cell.angle_gamma   90.00
#
_symmetry.space_group_name_H-M   'P 1'
#
loop_
_entity.id
_entity.type
_entity.pdbx_description
1 polymer ?
#
loop_
_entity_poly.entity_id
_entity_poly.type
_entity_poly.pdbx_seq_one_letter_code
_entity_poly.pdbx_strand_id
1 'polypeptide(L)'
;MAFKKKKKVDPVYAFLENSPAVSVRDREGALNYLVSFVNLLRPKPSDTDEQTDQNFTTVLRLLYQFPASLNALRTAIIAQLVNSNLVPMFTESGITVSRGVGRELYARLKHKFLPALQDHNDFLYLLDRIFYKKQDYQWVEAIPRERWIQFFELIKLPLSANEPVIINQAMVSLQILGAGVSQLGWEKEIITNAGIKWMQTENPFETQQFLIYELRELVLNQAPA
;
A
#
# COMPACT_ATOMS: atom_id res chain seq x y z
N MET A 1 -51.20 -21.82 9.19
CA MET A 1 -50.19 -20.78 9.52
C MET A 1 -49.12 -20.79 8.43
N ALA A 2 -49.06 -19.77 7.58
CA ALA A 2 -48.03 -19.65 6.56
C ALA A 2 -46.80 -18.92 7.15
N PHE A 3 -45.70 -19.64 7.33
CA PHE A 3 -44.41 -19.05 7.69
C PHE A 3 -43.91 -18.21 6.52
N LYS A 4 -44.05 -16.88 6.59
CA LYS A 4 -43.35 -15.94 5.70
C LYS A 4 -41.85 -16.18 5.89
N LYS A 5 -41.20 -16.85 4.94
CA LYS A 5 -39.72 -16.86 4.82
C LYS A 5 -39.28 -15.39 4.73
N LYS A 6 -38.66 -14.85 5.78
CA LYS A 6 -37.96 -13.57 5.71
C LYS A 6 -36.94 -13.69 4.56
N LYS A 7 -37.10 -12.90 3.51
CA LYS A 7 -36.13 -12.79 2.41
C LYS A 7 -34.77 -12.53 3.07
N LYS A 8 -33.80 -13.44 2.93
CA LYS A 8 -32.43 -13.21 3.40
C LYS A 8 -31.94 -11.97 2.65
N VAL A 9 -31.77 -10.87 3.37
CA VAL A 9 -31.18 -9.65 2.83
C VAL A 9 -29.76 -9.99 2.41
N ASP A 10 -29.36 -9.52 1.23
CA ASP A 10 -28.00 -9.72 0.73
C ASP A 10 -27.00 -9.16 1.77
N PRO A 11 -26.03 -9.95 2.25
CA PRO A 11 -25.08 -9.51 3.26
C PRO A 11 -24.27 -8.28 2.81
N VAL A 12 -24.01 -8.12 1.52
CA VAL A 12 -23.32 -6.95 0.96
C VAL A 12 -24.17 -5.70 1.12
N TYR A 13 -25.45 -5.80 0.75
CA TYR A 13 -26.40 -4.70 0.91
C TYR A 13 -26.56 -4.31 2.39
N ALA A 14 -26.75 -5.30 3.28
CA ALA A 14 -26.94 -5.05 4.71
C ALA A 14 -25.73 -4.35 5.35
N PHE A 15 -24.50 -4.74 4.97
CA PHE A 15 -23.28 -4.11 5.44
C PHE A 15 -23.15 -2.67 4.93
N LEU A 16 -23.41 -2.44 3.64
CA LEU A 16 -23.30 -1.11 3.03
C LEU A 16 -24.46 -0.18 3.40
N GLU A 17 -25.61 -0.69 3.81
CA GLU A 17 -26.70 0.15 4.32
C GLU A 17 -26.44 0.58 5.78
N ASN A 18 -25.90 -0.33 6.60
CA ASN A 18 -25.67 -0.13 8.03
C ASN A 18 -24.19 0.07 8.35
N SER A 19 -23.45 0.69 7.45
CA SER A 19 -22.00 0.86 7.60
C SER A 19 -21.70 1.62 8.88
N PRO A 20 -20.85 1.07 9.78
CA PRO A 20 -20.50 1.76 11.02
C PRO A 20 -19.78 3.07 10.72
N ALA A 21 -19.91 4.03 11.64
CA ALA A 21 -19.10 5.24 11.61
C ALA A 21 -17.63 4.87 11.84
N VAL A 22 -16.76 5.27 10.92
CA VAL A 22 -15.31 5.09 11.02
C VAL A 22 -14.66 6.43 11.30
N SER A 23 -13.63 6.46 12.14
CA SER A 23 -12.86 7.66 12.49
C SER A 23 -11.41 7.51 12.06
N VAL A 24 -10.81 8.59 11.54
CA VAL A 24 -9.37 8.62 11.22
C VAL A 24 -8.50 8.35 12.46
N ARG A 25 -8.98 8.69 13.65
CA ARG A 25 -8.27 8.50 14.92
C ARG A 25 -8.37 7.07 15.47
N ASP A 26 -9.36 6.30 15.02
CA ASP A 26 -9.57 4.92 15.45
C ASP A 26 -8.98 3.95 14.43
N ARG A 27 -7.68 3.72 14.54
CA ARG A 27 -6.93 2.88 13.60
C ARG A 27 -7.41 1.42 13.60
N GLU A 28 -7.67 0.83 14.77
CA GLU A 28 -8.12 -0.57 14.85
C GLU A 28 -9.55 -0.73 14.36
N GLY A 29 -10.47 0.19 14.69
CA GLY A 29 -11.82 0.19 14.16
C GLY A 29 -11.83 0.34 12.63
N ALA A 30 -11.00 1.23 12.09
CA ALA A 30 -10.80 1.37 10.66
C ALA A 30 -10.23 0.10 10.01
N LEU A 31 -9.27 -0.57 10.65
CA LEU A 31 -8.71 -1.83 10.14
C LEU A 31 -9.78 -2.93 10.09
N ASN A 32 -10.56 -3.07 11.17
CA ASN A 32 -11.64 -4.05 11.26
C ASN A 32 -12.73 -3.79 10.19
N TYR A 33 -13.00 -2.51 9.89
CA TYR A 33 -13.88 -2.14 8.78
C TYR A 33 -13.32 -2.63 7.44
N LEU A 34 -12.05 -2.39 7.13
CA LEU A 34 -11.41 -2.85 5.89
C LEU A 34 -11.39 -4.37 5.77
N VAL A 35 -11.08 -5.07 6.86
CA VAL A 35 -11.12 -6.55 6.90
C VAL A 35 -12.53 -7.05 6.59
N SER A 36 -13.56 -6.43 7.17
CA SER A 36 -14.95 -6.77 6.93
C SER A 36 -15.37 -6.46 5.49
N PHE A 37 -14.97 -5.31 4.95
CA PHE A 37 -15.22 -4.94 3.56
C PHE A 37 -14.59 -5.92 2.58
N VAL A 38 -13.29 -6.26 2.75
CA VAL A 38 -12.61 -7.24 1.88
C VAL A 38 -13.20 -8.64 2.05
N ASN A 39 -13.67 -9.02 3.24
CA ASN A 39 -14.42 -10.27 3.42
C ASN A 39 -15.68 -10.35 2.55
N LEU A 40 -16.33 -9.23 2.21
CA LEU A 40 -17.49 -9.21 1.31
C LEU A 40 -17.08 -9.39 -0.16
N LEU A 41 -15.87 -8.97 -0.51
CA LEU A 41 -15.34 -9.11 -1.87
C LEU A 41 -14.86 -10.55 -2.16
N ARG A 42 -14.44 -11.28 -1.12
CA ARG A 42 -13.91 -12.63 -1.26
C ARG A 42 -14.95 -13.57 -1.89
N PRO A 43 -14.64 -14.23 -3.01
CA PRO A 43 -15.53 -15.21 -3.61
C PRO A 43 -15.68 -16.44 -2.70
N LYS A 44 -16.78 -17.15 -2.89
CA LYS A 44 -16.94 -18.49 -2.29
C LYS A 44 -16.05 -19.48 -3.07
N PRO A 45 -15.66 -20.61 -2.46
CA PRO A 45 -14.86 -21.63 -3.14
C PRO A 45 -15.48 -22.21 -4.42
N SER A 46 -16.80 -22.04 -4.59
CA SER A 46 -17.55 -22.49 -5.76
C SER A 46 -17.65 -21.45 -6.88
N ASP A 47 -17.26 -20.20 -6.62
CA ASP A 47 -17.49 -19.11 -7.56
C ASP A 47 -16.44 -19.14 -8.68
N THR A 48 -16.88 -18.90 -9.92
CA THR A 48 -15.96 -18.74 -11.06
C THR A 48 -15.35 -17.34 -11.10
N ASP A 49 -14.32 -17.15 -11.93
CA ASP A 49 -13.71 -15.83 -12.14
C ASP A 49 -14.74 -14.81 -12.66
N GLU A 50 -15.64 -15.21 -13.57
CA GLU A 50 -16.72 -14.34 -14.04
C GLU A 50 -17.70 -13.97 -12.93
N GLN A 51 -18.02 -14.90 -12.02
CA GLN A 51 -18.88 -14.61 -10.88
C GLN A 51 -18.19 -13.68 -9.88
N THR A 52 -16.87 -13.82 -9.71
CA THR A 52 -16.06 -12.92 -8.89
C THR A 52 -16.08 -11.49 -9.44
N ASP A 53 -15.86 -11.30 -10.75
CA ASP A 53 -15.97 -9.99 -11.40
C ASP A 53 -17.39 -9.39 -11.27
N GLN A 54 -18.43 -10.20 -11.47
CA GLN A 54 -19.83 -9.75 -11.33
C GLN A 54 -20.16 -9.33 -9.89
N ASN A 55 -19.67 -10.08 -8.89
CA ASN A 55 -19.84 -9.75 -7.48
C ASN A 55 -19.13 -8.43 -7.15
N PHE A 56 -17.89 -8.26 -7.62
CA PHE A 56 -17.13 -7.02 -7.44
C PHE A 56 -17.86 -5.83 -8.08
N THR A 57 -18.36 -6.00 -9.31
CA THR A 57 -19.17 -4.99 -10.01
C THR A 57 -20.43 -4.61 -9.23
N THR A 58 -21.09 -5.59 -8.61
CA THR A 58 -22.28 -5.34 -7.78
C THR A 58 -21.91 -4.52 -6.54
N VAL A 59 -20.79 -4.84 -5.89
CA VAL A 59 -20.29 -4.08 -4.74
C VAL A 59 -19.98 -2.64 -5.14
N LEU A 60 -19.34 -2.40 -6.29
CA LEU A 60 -19.09 -1.04 -6.79
C LEU A 60 -20.38 -0.24 -6.97
N ARG A 61 -21.41 -0.86 -7.55
CA ARG A 61 -22.72 -0.24 -7.74
C ARG A 61 -23.37 0.11 -6.40
N LEU A 62 -23.31 -0.80 -5.43
CA LEU A 62 -23.88 -0.56 -4.09
C LEU A 62 -23.10 0.52 -3.34
N LEU A 63 -21.77 0.53 -3.43
CA LEU A 63 -20.95 1.60 -2.84
C LEU A 63 -21.33 2.98 -3.40
N TYR A 64 -21.59 3.08 -4.70
CA TYR A 64 -22.07 4.32 -5.31
C TYR A 64 -23.46 4.73 -4.78
N GLN A 65 -24.34 3.77 -4.48
CA GLN A 65 -25.68 4.03 -3.92
C GLN A 65 -25.67 4.44 -2.44
N PHE A 66 -24.63 4.08 -1.69
CA PHE A 66 -24.51 4.38 -0.26
C PHE A 66 -23.33 5.32 0.05
N PRO A 67 -23.50 6.65 -0.09
CA PRO A 67 -22.45 7.64 0.16
C PRO A 67 -21.82 7.56 1.56
N ALA A 68 -22.62 7.21 2.58
CA ALA A 68 -22.12 7.03 3.94
C ALA A 68 -21.05 5.92 4.01
N SER A 69 -21.28 4.81 3.33
CA SER A 69 -20.37 3.66 3.27
C SER A 69 -19.14 3.95 2.42
N LEU A 70 -19.32 4.67 1.32
CA LEU A 70 -18.20 5.19 0.55
C LEU A 70 -17.29 6.09 1.40
N ASN A 71 -17.87 6.98 2.22
CA ASN A 71 -17.12 7.84 3.14
C ASN A 71 -16.48 7.06 4.29
N ALA A 72 -17.14 6.04 4.83
CA ALA A 72 -16.56 5.14 5.82
C ALA A 72 -15.34 4.40 5.24
N LEU A 73 -15.44 3.90 4.01
CA LEU A 73 -14.34 3.25 3.31
C LEU A 73 -13.17 4.20 3.07
N ARG A 74 -13.43 5.43 2.58
CA ARG A 74 -12.40 6.48 2.45
C ARG A 74 -11.69 6.75 3.77
N THR A 75 -12.48 6.98 4.82
CA THR A 75 -11.96 7.26 6.16
C THR A 75 -11.13 6.11 6.69
N ALA A 76 -11.57 4.87 6.48
CA ALA A 76 -10.85 3.68 6.92
C ALA A 76 -9.49 3.54 6.22
N ILE A 77 -9.43 3.77 4.91
CA ILE A 77 -8.18 3.74 4.13
C ILE A 77 -7.24 4.85 4.61
N ILE A 78 -7.74 6.08 4.77
CA ILE A 78 -6.95 7.22 5.25
C ILE A 78 -6.42 6.97 6.66
N ALA A 79 -7.23 6.39 7.56
CA ALA A 79 -6.80 6.04 8.90
C ALA A 79 -5.59 5.09 8.87
N GLN A 80 -5.56 4.12 7.96
CA GLN A 80 -4.38 3.26 7.83
C GLN A 80 -3.20 4.01 7.23
N LEU A 81 -3.39 4.84 6.20
CA LEU A 81 -2.28 5.54 5.55
C LEU A 81 -1.60 6.57 6.45
N VAL A 82 -2.38 7.32 7.25
CA VAL A 82 -1.86 8.40 8.10
C VAL A 82 -1.28 7.87 9.41
N ASN A 83 -1.84 6.79 9.96
CA ASN A 83 -1.44 6.28 11.28
C ASN A 83 -0.50 5.06 11.22
N SER A 84 0.04 4.72 10.05
CA SER A 84 0.94 3.56 9.88
C SER A 84 2.30 3.97 9.34
N ASN A 85 3.28 3.12 9.57
CA ASN A 85 4.59 3.22 8.95
C ASN A 85 4.50 2.70 7.50
N LEU A 86 4.57 3.61 6.54
CA LEU A 86 4.58 3.39 5.09
C LEU A 86 6.00 3.15 4.56
N VAL A 87 7.06 3.41 5.34
CA VAL A 87 8.45 3.25 4.87
C VAL A 87 8.74 1.83 4.38
N PRO A 88 8.35 0.75 5.08
CA PRO A 88 8.52 -0.61 4.57
C PRO A 88 7.78 -0.82 3.27
N MET A 89 6.52 -0.36 3.15
CA MET A 89 5.79 -0.42 1.90
C MET A 89 6.54 0.31 0.76
N PHE A 90 6.98 1.55 0.95
CA PHE A 90 7.67 2.31 -0.11
C PHE A 90 9.04 1.77 -0.48
N THR A 91 9.74 1.12 0.45
CA THR A 91 11.08 0.56 0.22
C THR A 91 11.05 -0.89 -0.25
N GLU A 92 9.98 -1.64 0.05
CA GLU A 92 9.83 -3.06 -0.28
C GLU A 92 8.85 -3.31 -1.45
N SER A 93 7.86 -2.45 -1.66
CA SER A 93 6.94 -2.56 -2.80
C SER A 93 7.67 -2.18 -4.10
N GLY A 94 7.62 -3.06 -5.10
CA GLY A 94 8.27 -2.85 -6.41
C GLY A 94 9.56 -3.66 -6.64
N ILE A 95 10.08 -4.36 -5.64
CA ILE A 95 11.24 -5.27 -5.79
C ILE A 95 10.86 -6.61 -6.50
N THR A 96 9.64 -6.71 -7.01
CA THR A 96 9.19 -7.82 -7.86
C THR A 96 9.37 -7.56 -9.36
N VAL A 97 9.84 -6.40 -9.81
CA VAL A 97 9.99 -6.09 -11.25
C VAL A 97 11.46 -5.94 -11.66
N SER A 98 12.19 -7.06 -11.57
CA SER A 98 13.23 -7.50 -12.52
C SER A 98 14.11 -8.51 -11.79
N ARG A 99 14.32 -9.67 -12.41
CA ARG A 99 15.08 -10.79 -11.84
C ARG A 99 16.48 -10.31 -11.43
N GLY A 100 16.75 -10.23 -10.12
CA GLY A 100 18.10 -10.11 -9.56
C GLY A 100 18.37 -8.87 -8.69
N VAL A 101 18.28 -7.67 -9.27
CA VAL A 101 18.95 -6.48 -8.69
C VAL A 101 18.28 -5.94 -7.43
N GLY A 102 16.96 -5.74 -7.44
CA GLY A 102 16.26 -5.17 -6.28
C GLY A 102 16.25 -6.09 -5.05
N ARG A 103 16.15 -7.41 -5.27
CA ARG A 103 16.06 -8.39 -4.18
C ARG A 103 17.40 -8.53 -3.46
N GLU A 104 18.49 -8.46 -4.20
CA GLU A 104 19.85 -8.51 -3.66
C GLU A 104 20.22 -7.19 -2.97
N LEU A 105 19.82 -6.06 -3.53
CA LEU A 105 19.91 -4.74 -2.89
C LEU A 105 19.18 -4.73 -1.54
N TYR A 106 17.93 -5.22 -1.52
CA TYR A 106 17.12 -5.31 -0.31
C TYR A 106 17.70 -6.28 0.73
N ALA A 107 18.10 -7.49 0.33
CA ALA A 107 18.68 -8.47 1.26
C ALA A 107 19.93 -7.91 1.95
N ARG A 108 20.83 -7.26 1.19
CA ARG A 108 22.07 -6.68 1.72
C ARG A 108 21.83 -5.45 2.59
N LEU A 109 20.86 -4.59 2.24
CA LEU A 109 20.42 -3.48 3.08
C LEU A 109 19.79 -3.99 4.38
N LYS A 110 18.87 -4.96 4.32
CA LYS A 110 18.21 -5.54 5.50
C LYS A 110 19.20 -6.14 6.50
N HIS A 111 20.21 -6.87 6.00
CA HIS A 111 21.24 -7.47 6.87
C HIS A 111 22.18 -6.44 7.52
N LYS A 112 22.36 -5.26 6.90
CA LYS A 112 23.21 -4.20 7.45
C LYS A 112 22.44 -3.18 8.29
N PHE A 113 21.16 -2.96 8.01
CA PHE A 113 20.43 -1.82 8.58
C PHE A 113 19.32 -2.15 9.58
N LEU A 114 18.73 -3.36 9.67
CA LEU A 114 17.82 -3.77 10.79
C LEU A 114 17.26 -5.21 10.60
N PRO A 115 17.52 -6.19 11.49
CA PRO A 115 16.55 -7.24 11.74
C PRO A 115 15.52 -6.68 12.74
N ALA A 116 14.41 -6.14 12.25
CA ALA A 116 13.32 -5.73 13.13
C ALA A 116 12.18 -6.74 13.06
N LEU A 117 11.70 -7.16 14.23
CA LEU A 117 10.36 -7.69 14.45
C LEU A 117 9.37 -6.89 13.58
N GLN A 118 8.52 -7.54 12.79
CA GLN A 118 7.46 -6.83 12.05
C GLN A 118 6.68 -5.98 13.05
N ASP A 119 6.80 -4.67 12.91
CA ASP A 119 6.06 -3.72 13.74
C ASP A 119 4.58 -3.88 13.37
N HIS A 120 3.72 -4.02 14.39
CA HIS A 120 2.28 -4.06 14.17
C HIS A 120 1.77 -2.75 13.57
N ASN A 121 2.59 -1.69 13.61
CA ASN A 121 2.35 -0.43 12.96
C ASN A 121 2.71 -0.38 11.47
N ASP A 122 3.39 -1.40 10.92
CA ASP A 122 3.77 -1.48 9.50
C ASP A 122 2.54 -1.64 8.59
N PHE A 123 2.47 -0.83 7.54
CA PHE A 123 1.41 -0.94 6.54
C PHE A 123 1.38 -2.30 5.82
N LEU A 124 2.54 -2.95 5.63
CA LEU A 124 2.58 -4.30 5.05
C LEU A 124 1.93 -5.33 5.98
N TYR A 125 2.14 -5.21 7.29
CA TYR A 125 1.46 -6.04 8.29
C TYR A 125 -0.06 -5.82 8.28
N LEU A 126 -0.51 -4.58 8.04
CA LEU A 126 -1.93 -4.28 7.88
C LEU A 126 -2.52 -4.89 6.61
N LEU A 127 -1.79 -4.89 5.49
CA LEU A 127 -2.22 -5.56 4.28
C LEU A 127 -2.37 -7.07 4.49
N ASP A 128 -1.44 -7.70 5.22
CA ASP A 128 -1.57 -9.12 5.61
C ASP A 128 -2.81 -9.36 6.48
N ARG A 129 -3.18 -8.41 7.35
CA ARG A 129 -4.42 -8.49 8.14
C ARG A 129 -5.67 -8.34 7.28
N ILE A 130 -5.67 -7.43 6.30
CA ILE A 130 -6.79 -7.19 5.39
C ILE A 130 -6.98 -8.39 4.44
N PHE A 131 -5.88 -8.90 3.88
CA PHE A 131 -5.80 -10.03 2.95
C PHE A 131 -5.27 -11.30 3.65
N TYR A 132 -5.86 -11.65 4.79
CA TYR A 132 -5.36 -12.71 5.67
C TYR A 132 -5.42 -14.13 5.10
N LYS A 133 -6.08 -14.38 3.96
CA LYS A 133 -6.10 -15.72 3.35
C LYS A 133 -4.97 -15.81 2.32
N LYS A 134 -4.16 -16.87 2.42
CA LYS A 134 -3.06 -17.15 1.48
C LYS A 134 -3.46 -17.20 0.00
N GLN A 135 -4.73 -17.45 -0.29
CA GLN A 135 -5.29 -17.56 -1.64
C GLN A 135 -5.95 -16.26 -2.11
N ASP A 136 -5.92 -15.18 -1.31
CA ASP A 136 -6.56 -13.91 -1.67
C ASP A 136 -6.01 -13.31 -2.96
N TYR A 137 -4.73 -13.57 -3.30
CA TYR A 137 -4.15 -13.12 -4.56
C TYR A 137 -4.90 -13.64 -5.79
N GLN A 138 -5.49 -14.85 -5.72
CA GLN A 138 -6.14 -15.49 -6.88
C GLN A 138 -7.36 -14.69 -7.33
N TRP A 139 -8.23 -14.30 -6.39
CA TRP A 139 -9.43 -13.54 -6.75
C TRP A 139 -9.11 -12.07 -7.05
N VAL A 140 -8.06 -11.52 -6.45
CA VAL A 140 -7.59 -10.16 -6.75
C VAL A 140 -7.08 -10.07 -8.19
N GLU A 141 -6.33 -11.10 -8.64
CA GLU A 141 -5.83 -11.22 -10.01
C GLU A 141 -6.92 -11.59 -11.03
N ALA A 142 -7.96 -12.32 -10.61
CA ALA A 142 -9.10 -12.66 -11.46
C ALA A 142 -9.95 -11.43 -11.84
N ILE A 143 -9.94 -10.36 -11.04
CA ILE A 143 -10.68 -9.13 -11.32
C ILE A 143 -9.95 -8.32 -12.40
N PRO A 144 -10.61 -7.95 -13.52
CA PRO A 144 -10.00 -7.14 -14.57
C PRO A 144 -9.49 -5.78 -14.06
N ARG A 145 -8.40 -5.30 -14.64
CA ARG A 145 -7.76 -4.03 -14.26
C ARG A 145 -8.74 -2.85 -14.31
N GLU A 146 -9.63 -2.83 -15.29
CA GLU A 146 -10.62 -1.78 -15.51
C GLU A 146 -11.56 -1.63 -14.30
N ARG A 147 -11.87 -2.74 -13.60
CA ARG A 147 -12.69 -2.71 -12.39
C ARG A 147 -11.96 -2.11 -11.21
N TRP A 148 -10.67 -2.42 -11.07
CA TRP A 148 -9.83 -1.79 -10.06
C TRP A 148 -9.71 -0.28 -10.30
N ILE A 149 -9.56 0.14 -11.56
CA ILE A 149 -9.57 1.57 -11.91
C ILE A 149 -10.90 2.21 -11.47
N GLN A 150 -12.04 1.62 -11.85
CA GLN A 150 -13.37 2.11 -11.44
C GLN A 150 -13.53 2.19 -9.91
N PHE A 151 -13.01 1.20 -9.17
CA PHE A 151 -13.02 1.19 -7.71
C PHE A 151 -12.25 2.39 -7.14
N PHE A 152 -11.03 2.63 -7.60
CA PHE A 152 -10.21 3.73 -7.10
C PHE A 152 -10.72 5.11 -7.54
N GLU A 153 -11.31 5.21 -8.73
CA GLU A 153 -12.00 6.43 -9.20
C GLU A 153 -13.24 6.73 -8.35
N LEU A 154 -14.01 5.71 -7.98
CA LEU A 154 -15.18 5.85 -7.12
C LEU A 154 -14.77 6.29 -5.70
N ILE A 155 -13.76 5.64 -5.13
CA ILE A 155 -13.29 5.97 -3.79
C ILE A 155 -12.63 7.32 -3.76
N LYS A 156 -11.86 7.75 -4.77
CA LYS A 156 -11.24 9.09 -4.84
C LYS A 156 -10.82 9.61 -3.45
N LEU A 157 -9.75 9.03 -2.90
CA LEU A 157 -9.31 9.35 -1.55
C LEU A 157 -9.07 10.87 -1.43
N PRO A 158 -9.67 11.55 -0.43
CA PRO A 158 -9.43 12.97 -0.19
C PRO A 158 -8.07 13.21 0.50
N LEU A 159 -7.04 12.51 0.04
CA LEU A 159 -5.66 12.79 0.45
C LEU A 159 -5.21 14.00 -0.34
N SER A 160 -4.84 15.08 0.35
CA SER A 160 -4.10 16.13 -0.33
C SER A 160 -2.76 15.54 -0.79
N ALA A 161 -2.28 15.89 -1.98
CA ALA A 161 -0.93 15.51 -2.39
C ALA A 161 0.15 16.05 -1.43
N ASN A 162 -0.24 16.93 -0.51
CA ASN A 162 0.58 17.62 0.47
C ASN A 162 0.43 17.09 1.90
N GLU A 163 -0.13 15.89 2.12
CA GLU A 163 -0.18 15.30 3.47
C GLU A 163 1.25 15.14 4.03
N PRO A 164 1.67 15.92 5.04
CA PRO A 164 3.07 15.98 5.44
C PRO A 164 3.59 14.64 5.96
N VAL A 165 2.73 13.87 6.62
CA VAL A 165 3.06 12.53 7.13
C VAL A 165 3.44 11.57 6.00
N ILE A 166 2.68 11.59 4.89
CA ILE A 166 2.95 10.71 3.75
C ILE A 166 4.20 11.18 3.00
N ILE A 167 4.33 12.50 2.77
CA ILE A 167 5.51 13.09 2.12
C ILE A 167 6.79 12.78 2.90
N ASN A 168 6.78 12.96 4.22
CA ASN A 168 7.95 12.70 5.05
C ASN A 168 8.37 11.23 4.99
N GLN A 169 7.41 10.31 5.03
CA GLN A 169 7.70 8.87 4.91
C GLN A 169 8.19 8.49 3.52
N ALA A 170 7.63 9.08 2.46
CA ALA A 170 8.12 8.91 1.09
C ALA A 170 9.56 9.46 0.94
N MET A 171 9.86 10.61 1.55
CA MET A 171 11.20 11.21 1.54
C MET A 171 12.23 10.33 2.24
N VAL A 172 11.91 9.84 3.44
CA VAL A 172 12.76 8.88 4.17
C VAL A 172 13.00 7.62 3.33
N SER A 173 11.95 7.11 2.70
CA SER A 173 12.06 5.92 1.84
C SER A 173 12.95 6.17 0.62
N LEU A 174 12.83 7.34 -0.01
CA LEU A 174 13.68 7.75 -1.12
C LEU A 174 15.15 7.87 -0.71
N GLN A 175 15.44 8.40 0.48
CA GLN A 175 16.79 8.44 1.04
C GLN A 175 17.38 7.05 1.29
N ILE A 176 16.58 6.12 1.82
CA ILE A 176 16.99 4.73 2.05
C ILE A 176 17.33 4.06 0.72
N LEU A 177 16.46 4.19 -0.28
CA LEU A 177 16.66 3.61 -1.61
C LEU A 177 17.87 4.25 -2.32
N GLY A 178 18.00 5.57 -2.27
CA GLY A 178 19.12 6.32 -2.83
C GLY A 178 20.44 5.85 -2.26
N ALA A 179 20.57 5.83 -0.93
CA ALA A 179 21.77 5.37 -0.24
C ALA A 179 22.13 3.91 -0.63
N GLY A 180 21.11 3.05 -0.74
CA GLY A 180 21.30 1.67 -1.17
C GLY A 180 21.85 1.54 -2.58
N VAL A 181 21.29 2.30 -3.53
CA VAL A 181 21.78 2.31 -4.92
C VAL A 181 23.19 2.88 -5.00
N SER A 182 23.50 3.97 -4.28
CA SER A 182 24.85 4.55 -4.22
C SER A 182 25.87 3.54 -3.70
N GLN A 183 25.54 2.80 -2.64
CA GLN A 183 26.42 1.75 -2.11
C GLN A 183 26.75 0.69 -3.18
N LEU A 184 25.76 0.22 -3.94
CA LEU A 184 25.99 -0.74 -5.03
C LEU A 184 26.87 -0.16 -6.14
N GLY A 185 26.69 1.12 -6.47
CA GLY A 185 27.53 1.82 -7.44
C GLY A 185 29.00 1.82 -7.03
N TRP A 186 29.26 2.17 -5.76
CA TRP A 186 30.60 2.16 -5.18
C TRP A 186 31.23 0.76 -5.12
N GLU A 187 30.48 -0.27 -4.70
CA GLU A 187 31.00 -1.64 -4.66
C GLU A 187 31.52 -2.08 -6.04
N LYS A 188 30.81 -1.76 -7.13
CA LYS A 188 31.23 -2.10 -8.49
C LYS A 188 32.51 -1.36 -8.91
N GLU A 189 32.60 -0.07 -8.61
CA GLU A 189 33.78 0.74 -8.96
C GLU A 189 35.02 0.28 -8.18
N ILE A 190 34.88 0.00 -6.88
CA ILE A 190 36.00 -0.46 -6.03
C ILE A 190 36.51 -1.83 -6.48
N ILE A 191 35.62 -2.78 -6.83
CA ILE A 191 36.01 -4.10 -7.33
C ILE A 191 36.68 -3.99 -8.70
N THR A 192 36.21 -3.09 -9.57
CA THR A 192 36.73 -2.94 -10.94
C THR A 192 38.05 -2.16 -10.99
N ASN A 193 38.23 -1.15 -10.11
CA ASN A 193 39.38 -0.25 -10.09
C ASN A 193 40.38 -0.55 -8.95
N ALA A 194 40.38 -1.76 -8.40
CA ALA A 194 41.31 -2.19 -7.36
C ALA A 194 42.82 -2.07 -7.76
N GLY A 195 43.11 -1.85 -9.05
CA GLY A 195 44.41 -1.44 -9.56
C GLY A 195 44.50 0.08 -9.79
N ILE A 196 45.10 0.80 -8.83
CA ILE A 196 45.77 2.11 -8.93
C ILE A 196 45.40 2.96 -10.16
N LYS A 197 44.19 3.53 -10.14
CA LYS A 197 43.88 4.85 -10.69
C LYS A 197 42.53 5.28 -10.13
N TRP A 198 42.56 5.98 -8.99
CA TRP A 198 41.42 6.75 -8.52
C TRP A 198 41.24 7.92 -9.50
N MET A 199 40.62 7.68 -10.65
CA MET A 199 39.96 8.77 -11.35
C MET A 199 38.84 9.24 -10.42
N GLN A 200 38.69 10.56 -10.28
CA GLN A 200 37.47 11.15 -9.75
C GLN A 200 36.34 10.80 -10.72
N THR A 201 35.85 9.57 -10.68
CA THR A 201 34.59 9.22 -11.30
C THR A 201 33.54 9.86 -10.41
N GLU A 202 32.95 10.96 -10.91
CA GLU A 202 31.71 11.50 -10.35
C GLU A 202 30.67 10.37 -10.45
N ASN A 203 30.53 9.59 -9.38
CA ASN A 203 29.60 8.48 -9.36
C ASN A 203 28.20 9.09 -9.45
N PRO A 204 27.43 8.82 -10.53
CA PRO A 204 26.13 9.45 -10.73
C PRO A 204 25.15 9.15 -9.60
N PHE A 205 25.34 8.03 -8.89
CA PHE A 205 24.53 7.67 -7.74
C PHE A 205 24.91 8.42 -6.47
N GLU A 206 26.16 8.90 -6.34
CA GLU A 206 26.54 9.82 -5.26
C GLU A 206 25.91 11.20 -5.49
N THR A 207 25.99 11.71 -6.72
CA THR A 207 25.31 12.96 -7.10
C THR A 207 23.80 12.86 -6.88
N GLN A 208 23.19 11.74 -7.29
CA GLN A 208 21.77 11.48 -7.02
C GLN A 208 21.45 11.52 -5.52
N GLN A 209 22.29 10.89 -4.68
CA GLN A 209 22.08 10.90 -3.23
C GLN A 209 22.18 12.30 -2.64
N PHE A 210 23.13 13.10 -3.11
CA PHE A 210 23.24 14.51 -2.73
C PHE A 210 21.98 15.31 -3.10
N LEU A 211 21.48 15.14 -4.34
CA LEU A 211 20.24 15.80 -4.78
C LEU A 211 19.01 15.38 -3.97
N ILE A 212 18.95 14.12 -3.50
CA ILE A 212 17.89 13.65 -2.60
C ILE A 212 17.97 14.38 -1.25
N TYR A 213 19.17 14.63 -0.72
CA TYR A 213 19.33 15.44 0.49
C TYR A 213 18.86 16.88 0.28
N GLU A 214 19.24 17.53 -0.82
CA GLU A 214 18.77 18.88 -1.14
C GLU A 214 17.23 18.93 -1.28
N LEU A 215 16.64 17.94 -1.94
CA LEU A 215 15.20 17.83 -2.08
C LEU A 215 14.50 17.72 -0.72
N ARG A 216 15.07 16.97 0.22
CA ARG A 216 14.53 16.88 1.59
C ARG A 216 14.52 18.24 2.28
N GLU A 217 15.61 18.99 2.20
CA GLU A 217 15.70 20.32 2.81
C GLU A 217 14.67 21.28 2.20
N LEU A 218 14.47 21.22 0.88
CA LEU A 218 13.42 22.01 0.21
C LEU A 218 12.01 21.63 0.71
N VAL A 219 11.73 20.34 0.87
CA VAL A 219 10.44 19.86 1.38
C VAL A 219 10.21 20.31 2.84
N LEU A 220 11.23 20.22 3.69
CA LEU A 220 11.15 20.69 5.08
C LEU A 220 10.89 22.20 5.15
N ASN A 221 11.50 22.98 4.27
CA ASN A 221 11.33 24.43 4.22
C ASN A 221 9.99 24.89 3.62
N GLN A 222 9.27 24.01 2.91
CA GLN A 222 7.96 24.30 2.32
C GLN A 222 6.79 23.73 3.12
N ALA A 223 7.04 22.93 4.16
CA ALA A 223 5.99 22.39 5.01
C ALA A 223 5.36 23.53 5.84
N PRO A 224 4.02 23.69 5.85
CA PRO A 224 3.37 24.63 6.75
C PRO A 224 3.65 24.22 8.21
N ALA A 225 3.97 25.21 9.06
CA ALA A 225 4.24 25.03 10.49
C ALA A 225 3.07 24.42 11.27
#